data_AF-A0A4R4U8J7-F1
#
_entry.id   AF-A0A4R4U8J7-F1
#
_cell.length_a   1.000
_cell.length_b   1.000
_cell.length_c   1.000
_cell.angle_alpha   90.00
_cell.angle_beta   90.00
_cell.angle_gamma   90.00
#
_symmetry.space_group_name_H-M   'P 1'
#
loop_
_entity.id
_entity.type
_entity.pdbx_description
1 polymer ?
#
loop_
_entity_poly.entity_id
_entity_poly.type
_entity_poly.pdbx_seq_one_letter_code
_entity_poly.pdbx_strand_id
1 'polypeptide(L)'
;MNHRASLSASAGRRRGNALASPATLATVTRLVAALLVPIAFCRAPGRARFLACQWALGLRFPAEDLRGLAPETLAAFTHARAEAFWRDGQLIGLTSGHRDAAEQHRIFIAEVRRTGSVSAARRRALPPEESSHVRGLALDVRPTEGARWLERHGGRYGLYRVYGNEWWHFEYRTAEPVRLPHPGAAARPSERGAAYGPCRVHGDEPWHGERRPGTTGGDRPPMGADPAADPRTQA
;
A
#
# COMPACT_ATOMS: atom_id res chain seq x y z
N MET A 1 -47.56 29.15 1.44
CA MET A 1 -47.73 29.38 -0.01
C MET A 1 -46.51 28.80 -0.70
N ASN A 2 -46.63 27.59 -1.25
CA ASN A 2 -46.72 27.29 -2.70
C ASN A 2 -45.31 27.28 -3.35
N HIS A 3 -44.82 26.28 -4.09
CA HIS A 3 -45.46 25.25 -4.91
C HIS A 3 -44.54 24.02 -5.04
N ARG A 4 -45.13 22.81 -4.99
CA ARG A 4 -44.58 21.60 -5.62
C ARG A 4 -44.70 21.75 -7.14
N ALA A 5 -43.60 21.65 -7.87
CA ALA A 5 -43.60 21.44 -9.31
C ALA A 5 -43.18 19.99 -9.60
N SER A 6 -44.13 19.25 -10.14
CA SER A 6 -43.97 17.92 -10.71
C SER A 6 -43.18 18.02 -12.01
N LEU A 7 -42.10 17.26 -12.15
CA LEU A 7 -41.43 17.03 -13.44
C LEU A 7 -41.52 15.53 -13.77
N SER A 8 -42.48 15.22 -14.62
CA SER A 8 -42.57 13.96 -15.36
C SER A 8 -41.38 13.88 -16.32
N ALA A 9 -40.41 13.04 -16.02
CA ALA A 9 -39.34 12.70 -16.94
C ALA A 9 -39.64 11.34 -17.59
N SER A 10 -40.20 11.38 -18.79
CA SER A 10 -40.20 10.26 -19.73
C SER A 10 -38.74 9.87 -20.03
N ALA A 11 -38.28 8.79 -19.39
CA ALA A 11 -36.97 8.24 -19.63
C ALA A 11 -36.97 7.42 -20.93
N GLY A 12 -36.71 8.11 -22.04
CA GLY A 12 -36.34 7.49 -23.30
C GLY A 12 -35.14 6.57 -23.09
N ARG A 13 -35.35 5.27 -23.34
CA ARG A 13 -34.39 4.18 -23.18
C ARG A 13 -33.29 4.32 -24.23
N ARG A 14 -32.24 5.11 -23.95
CA ARG A 14 -31.03 5.17 -24.78
C ARG A 14 -30.33 3.81 -24.70
N ARG A 15 -30.33 3.06 -25.81
CA ARG A 15 -29.48 1.88 -26.01
C ARG A 15 -28.02 2.35 -26.12
N GLY A 16 -27.38 2.65 -24.99
CA GLY A 16 -25.93 2.83 -24.92
C GLY A 16 -25.25 1.47 -24.97
N ASN A 17 -24.15 1.34 -25.71
CA ASN A 17 -23.28 0.16 -25.71
C ASN A 17 -23.04 -0.29 -24.27
N ALA A 18 -23.61 -1.44 -23.89
CA ALA A 18 -23.37 -1.99 -22.57
C ALA A 18 -21.90 -2.40 -22.49
N LEU A 19 -21.11 -1.67 -21.71
CA LEU A 19 -19.79 -2.13 -21.29
C LEU A 19 -19.96 -3.55 -20.73
N ALA A 20 -19.18 -4.50 -21.24
CA ALA A 20 -19.31 -5.90 -20.84
C ALA A 20 -19.20 -6.05 -19.31
N SER A 21 -20.02 -6.94 -18.74
CA SER A 21 -20.03 -7.13 -17.28
C SER A 21 -18.67 -7.62 -16.76
N PRO A 22 -18.31 -7.34 -15.49
CA PRO A 22 -17.06 -7.84 -14.90
C PRO A 22 -16.91 -9.37 -15.01
N ALA A 23 -18.00 -10.11 -14.88
CA ALA A 23 -18.03 -11.57 -15.03
C ALA A 23 -17.78 -12.02 -16.47
N THR A 24 -18.34 -11.30 -17.46
CA THR A 24 -18.08 -11.53 -18.88
C THR A 24 -16.60 -11.31 -19.19
N LEU A 25 -16.04 -10.18 -18.74
CA LEU A 25 -14.62 -9.88 -18.92
C LEU A 25 -13.73 -10.94 -18.26
N ALA A 26 -14.07 -11.39 -17.05
CA ALA A 26 -13.31 -12.45 -16.37
C ALA A 26 -13.34 -13.78 -17.13
N THR A 27 -14.47 -14.12 -17.75
CA THR A 27 -14.60 -15.33 -18.57
C THR A 27 -13.80 -15.21 -19.85
N VAL A 28 -13.89 -14.09 -20.56
CA VAL A 28 -13.10 -13.83 -21.78
C VAL A 28 -11.61 -13.89 -21.48
N THR A 29 -11.13 -13.26 -20.39
CA THR A 29 -9.71 -13.31 -20.02
C THR A 29 -9.22 -14.74 -19.78
N ARG A 30 -10.02 -15.60 -19.14
CA ARG A 30 -9.66 -17.01 -18.93
C ARG A 30 -9.62 -17.81 -20.22
N LEU A 31 -10.57 -17.57 -21.14
CA LEU A 31 -10.55 -18.19 -22.46
C LEU A 31 -9.32 -17.77 -23.27
N VAL A 32 -8.99 -16.47 -23.27
CA VAL A 32 -7.77 -15.95 -23.90
C VAL A 32 -6.53 -16.63 -23.30
N ALA A 33 -6.42 -16.72 -21.98
CA ALA A 33 -5.30 -17.43 -21.35
C ALA A 33 -5.21 -18.89 -21.79
N ALA A 34 -6.33 -19.62 -21.82
CA ALA A 34 -6.35 -21.01 -22.25
C ALA A 34 -5.87 -21.18 -23.70
N LEU A 35 -6.33 -20.29 -24.60
CA LEU A 35 -5.90 -20.27 -26.01
C LEU A 35 -4.43 -19.90 -26.18
N LEU A 36 -3.85 -19.12 -25.26
CA LEU A 36 -2.44 -18.74 -25.27
C LEU A 36 -1.52 -19.84 -24.69
N VAL A 37 -2.04 -20.87 -24.01
CA VAL A 37 -1.21 -21.93 -23.40
C VAL A 37 -0.31 -22.66 -24.41
N PRO A 38 -0.78 -23.09 -25.60
CA PRO A 38 0.10 -23.75 -26.58
C PRO A 38 1.26 -22.86 -27.03
N ILE A 39 0.98 -21.57 -27.26
CA ILE A 39 2.00 -20.59 -27.64
C ILE A 39 2.99 -20.38 -26.50
N ALA A 40 2.50 -20.27 -25.26
CA ALA A 40 3.33 -20.15 -24.07
C ALA A 40 4.18 -21.41 -23.84
N PHE A 41 3.67 -22.59 -24.17
CA PHE A 41 4.40 -23.85 -24.08
C PHE A 41 5.60 -23.88 -25.02
N CYS A 42 5.46 -23.41 -26.26
CA CYS A 42 6.57 -23.29 -27.19
C CYS A 42 7.68 -22.34 -26.70
N ARG A 43 7.35 -21.34 -25.87
CA ARG A 43 8.34 -20.39 -25.31
C ARG A 43 8.93 -20.83 -23.97
N ALA A 44 8.11 -21.47 -23.12
CA ALA A 44 8.50 -21.86 -21.76
C ALA A 44 7.68 -23.08 -21.29
N PRO A 45 8.05 -24.31 -21.68
CA PRO A 45 7.26 -25.52 -21.43
C PRO A 45 6.88 -25.72 -19.95
N GLY A 46 7.84 -25.53 -19.04
CA GLY A 46 7.62 -25.67 -17.59
C GLY A 46 6.84 -24.53 -16.93
N ARG A 47 6.55 -23.44 -17.65
CA ARG A 47 5.85 -22.25 -17.13
C ARG A 47 4.72 -21.77 -18.05
N ALA A 48 4.24 -22.61 -18.97
CA ALA A 48 3.28 -22.23 -20.00
C ALA A 48 2.00 -21.60 -19.42
N ARG A 49 1.40 -22.24 -18.42
CA ARG A 49 0.19 -21.75 -17.73
C ARG A 49 0.45 -20.43 -17.01
N PHE A 50 1.59 -20.31 -16.34
CA PHE A 50 1.98 -19.07 -15.67
C PHE A 50 2.09 -17.93 -16.70
N LEU A 51 2.85 -18.14 -17.78
CA LEU A 51 3.11 -17.14 -18.81
C LEU A 51 1.84 -16.71 -19.56
N ALA A 52 1.00 -17.67 -19.96
CA ALA A 52 -0.29 -17.41 -20.61
C ALA A 52 -1.23 -16.59 -19.71
N CYS A 53 -1.24 -16.88 -18.40
CA CYS A 53 -1.98 -16.08 -17.42
C CYS A 53 -1.45 -14.65 -17.34
N GLN A 54 -0.12 -14.44 -17.28
CA GLN A 54 0.45 -13.09 -17.23
C GLN A 54 0.08 -12.28 -18.49
N TRP A 55 0.14 -12.90 -19.68
CA TRP A 55 -0.24 -12.23 -20.93
C TRP A 55 -1.72 -11.86 -20.96
N ALA A 56 -2.62 -12.78 -20.58
CA ALA A 56 -4.05 -12.51 -20.55
C ALA A 56 -4.41 -11.41 -19.54
N LEU A 57 -3.76 -11.40 -18.36
CA LEU A 57 -3.94 -10.33 -17.38
C LEU A 57 -3.41 -8.99 -17.89
N GLY A 58 -2.29 -8.95 -18.61
CA GLY A 58 -1.79 -7.75 -19.26
C GLY A 58 -2.78 -7.17 -20.29
N LEU A 59 -3.40 -8.03 -21.09
CA LEU A 59 -4.48 -7.61 -22.01
C LEU A 59 -5.72 -7.10 -21.25
N ARG A 60 -6.05 -7.72 -20.12
CA ARG A 60 -7.21 -7.35 -19.30
C ARG A 60 -7.00 -6.04 -18.53
N PHE A 61 -5.76 -5.75 -18.13
CA PHE A 61 -5.37 -4.61 -17.30
C PHE A 61 -4.26 -3.80 -17.97
N PRO A 62 -4.52 -3.15 -19.12
CA PRO A 62 -3.46 -2.53 -19.93
C PRO A 62 -2.77 -1.33 -19.26
N ALA A 63 -3.40 -0.72 -18.25
CA ALA A 63 -2.83 0.37 -17.45
C ALA A 63 -2.11 -0.11 -16.17
N GLU A 64 -2.04 -1.43 -15.94
CA GLU A 64 -1.25 -1.97 -14.83
C GLU A 64 0.24 -1.77 -15.08
N ASP A 65 0.97 -1.33 -14.05
CA ASP A 65 2.43 -1.26 -14.07
C ASP A 65 3.00 -2.05 -12.89
N LEU A 66 3.91 -2.98 -13.20
CA LEU A 66 4.62 -3.80 -12.22
C LEU A 66 6.09 -3.41 -12.09
N ARG A 67 6.57 -2.44 -12.87
CA ARG A 67 7.95 -1.95 -12.81
C ARG A 67 8.20 -1.27 -11.47
N GLY A 68 9.43 -1.38 -10.98
CA GLY A 68 9.84 -0.80 -9.68
C GLY A 68 9.36 -1.57 -8.45
N LEU A 69 8.54 -2.62 -8.59
CA LEU A 69 8.27 -3.53 -7.49
C LEU A 69 9.56 -4.23 -7.06
N ALA A 70 9.75 -4.40 -5.75
CA ALA A 70 10.84 -5.21 -5.23
C ALA A 70 10.73 -6.64 -5.78
N PRO A 71 11.85 -7.33 -6.08
CA PRO A 71 11.83 -8.64 -6.72
C PRO A 71 10.95 -9.67 -5.99
N GLU A 72 10.98 -9.67 -4.66
CA GLU A 72 10.20 -10.57 -3.82
C GLU A 72 8.71 -10.26 -3.91
N THR A 73 8.34 -8.97 -3.93
CA THR A 73 6.96 -8.52 -4.08
C THR A 73 6.41 -8.90 -5.44
N LEU A 74 7.19 -8.70 -6.51
CA LEU A 74 6.83 -9.10 -7.87
C LEU A 74 6.62 -10.62 -7.97
N ALA A 75 7.54 -11.41 -7.40
CA ALA A 75 7.44 -12.86 -7.39
C ALA A 75 6.21 -13.34 -6.62
N ALA A 76 6.00 -12.82 -5.40
CA ALA A 76 4.84 -13.12 -4.57
C ALA A 76 3.52 -12.79 -5.28
N PHE A 77 3.41 -11.58 -5.83
CA PHE A 77 2.20 -11.11 -6.51
C PHE A 77 1.89 -11.92 -7.77
N THR A 78 2.89 -12.14 -8.63
CA THR A 78 2.68 -12.87 -9.88
C THR A 78 2.36 -14.35 -9.65
N HIS A 79 2.93 -14.96 -8.61
CA HIS A 79 2.58 -16.32 -8.19
C HIS A 79 1.15 -16.38 -7.62
N ALA A 80 0.82 -15.48 -6.68
CA ALA A 80 -0.51 -15.41 -6.09
C ALA A 80 -1.61 -15.23 -7.15
N ARG A 81 -1.43 -14.31 -8.10
CA ARG A 81 -2.42 -14.06 -9.15
C ARG A 81 -2.54 -15.21 -10.14
N ALA A 82 -1.45 -15.93 -10.44
CA ALA A 82 -1.51 -17.10 -11.32
C ALA A 82 -2.29 -18.25 -10.65
N GLU A 83 -2.08 -18.47 -9.35
CA GLU A 83 -2.80 -19.48 -8.58
C GLU A 83 -4.29 -19.14 -8.45
N ALA A 84 -4.61 -17.89 -8.10
CA ALA A 84 -5.99 -17.39 -8.06
C ALA A 84 -6.70 -17.57 -9.41
N PHE A 85 -6.00 -17.26 -10.50
CA PHE A 85 -6.54 -17.33 -11.86
C PHE A 85 -6.90 -18.75 -12.27
N TRP A 86 -5.99 -19.69 -12.06
CA TRP A 86 -6.15 -21.05 -12.57
C TRP A 86 -6.97 -21.97 -11.67
N ARG A 87 -6.90 -21.77 -10.35
CA ARG A 87 -7.62 -22.62 -9.39
C ARG A 87 -9.03 -22.11 -9.12
N ASP A 88 -9.15 -20.80 -8.97
CA ASP A 88 -10.38 -20.18 -8.46
C ASP A 88 -11.07 -19.29 -9.51
N GLY A 89 -10.48 -19.15 -10.70
CA GLY A 89 -11.00 -18.30 -11.75
C GLY A 89 -10.94 -16.80 -11.43
N GLN A 90 -10.20 -16.42 -10.39
CA GLN A 90 -10.15 -15.05 -9.88
C GLN A 90 -9.10 -14.23 -10.62
N LEU A 91 -9.51 -13.06 -11.12
CA LEU A 91 -8.58 -12.09 -11.67
C LEU A 91 -8.03 -11.19 -10.58
N ILE A 92 -6.73 -10.93 -10.63
CA ILE A 92 -6.04 -9.99 -9.76
C ILE A 92 -5.14 -9.12 -10.63
N GLY A 93 -5.27 -7.81 -10.50
CA GLY A 93 -4.41 -6.80 -11.11
C GLY A 93 -4.18 -5.62 -10.17
N LEU A 94 -3.35 -4.66 -10.57
CA LEU A 94 -3.03 -3.47 -9.79
C LEU A 94 -3.64 -2.21 -10.38
N THR A 95 -4.10 -1.36 -9.47
CA THR A 95 -4.34 0.06 -9.72
C THR A 95 -3.04 0.85 -9.57
N SER A 96 -2.22 0.50 -8.56
CA SER A 96 -0.93 1.13 -8.31
C SER A 96 0.03 0.12 -7.66
N GLY A 97 1.28 0.10 -8.14
CA GLY A 97 2.38 -0.67 -7.59
C GLY A 97 3.45 0.25 -7.01
N HIS A 98 4.67 0.23 -7.54
CA HIS A 98 5.69 1.19 -7.15
C HIS A 98 5.31 2.64 -7.49
N ARG A 99 5.76 3.60 -6.68
CA ARG A 99 5.65 5.04 -6.96
C ARG A 99 6.98 5.72 -6.68
N ASP A 100 7.34 6.70 -7.51
CA ASP A 100 8.51 7.54 -7.25
C ASP A 100 8.30 8.38 -5.99
N ALA A 101 9.39 8.69 -5.27
CA ALA A 101 9.35 9.52 -4.06
C ALA A 101 8.72 10.90 -4.32
N ALA A 102 9.01 11.52 -5.48
CA ALA A 102 8.46 12.82 -5.86
C ALA A 102 6.96 12.75 -6.17
N GLU A 103 6.46 11.64 -6.72
CA GLU A 103 5.02 11.40 -6.88
C GLU A 103 4.34 11.25 -5.53
N GLN A 104 4.90 10.39 -4.66
CA GLN A 104 4.38 10.18 -3.31
C GLN A 104 4.36 11.49 -2.51
N HIS A 105 5.38 12.34 -2.65
CA HIS A 105 5.45 13.65 -1.99
C HIS A 105 4.30 14.55 -2.44
N ARG A 106 4.03 14.60 -3.75
CA ARG A 106 2.90 15.39 -4.29
C ARG A 106 1.55 14.92 -3.74
N ILE A 107 1.33 13.60 -3.66
CA ILE A 107 0.12 13.02 -3.06
C ILE A 107 0.00 13.43 -1.59
N PHE A 108 1.08 13.29 -0.82
CA PHE A 108 1.08 13.63 0.59
C PHE A 108 0.79 15.12 0.84
N ILE A 109 1.47 16.02 0.14
CA ILE A 109 1.24 17.48 0.27
C ILE A 109 -0.17 17.87 -0.17
N ALA A 110 -0.73 17.23 -1.20
CA ALA A 110 -2.12 17.45 -1.60
C ALA A 110 -3.09 17.06 -0.47
N GLU A 111 -2.86 15.92 0.20
CA GLU A 111 -3.68 15.50 1.34
C GLU A 111 -3.51 16.41 2.56
N VAL A 112 -2.31 16.94 2.82
CA VAL A 112 -2.08 17.96 3.86
C VAL A 112 -2.88 19.22 3.56
N ARG A 113 -2.83 19.73 2.32
CA ARG A 113 -3.61 20.90 1.91
C ARG A 113 -5.11 20.66 2.03
N ARG A 114 -5.58 19.46 1.63
CA ARG A 114 -7.00 19.09 1.66
C ARG A 114 -7.54 18.96 3.09
N THR A 115 -6.73 18.51 4.03
CA THR A 115 -7.15 18.26 5.43
C THR A 115 -6.80 19.40 6.38
N GLY A 116 -5.88 20.28 6.00
CA GLY A 116 -5.34 21.34 6.85
C GLY A 116 -4.42 20.83 7.97
N SER A 117 -4.08 19.54 8.00
CA SER A 117 -3.28 18.96 9.08
C SER A 117 -2.47 17.75 8.61
N VAL A 118 -1.19 17.73 8.98
CA VAL A 118 -0.29 16.59 8.74
C VAL A 118 -0.83 15.32 9.41
N SER A 119 -1.31 15.40 10.65
CA SER A 119 -1.82 14.24 11.37
C SER A 119 -3.08 13.67 10.72
N ALA A 120 -3.96 14.53 10.19
CA ALA A 120 -5.14 14.10 9.46
C ALA A 120 -4.80 13.50 8.09
N ALA A 121 -3.85 14.10 7.35
CA ALA A 121 -3.37 13.60 6.06
C ALA A 121 -2.75 12.21 6.17
N ARG A 122 -1.98 11.96 7.23
CA ARG A 122 -1.35 10.65 7.50
C ARG A 122 -2.35 9.50 7.63
N ARG A 123 -3.64 9.77 7.88
CA ARG A 123 -4.67 8.71 7.87
C ARG A 123 -5.03 8.20 6.46
N ARG A 124 -4.49 8.83 5.40
CA ARG A 124 -4.80 8.54 3.99
C ARG A 124 -3.56 8.46 3.09
N ALA A 125 -2.52 9.22 3.39
CA ALA A 125 -1.27 9.19 2.64
C ALA A 125 -0.08 9.36 3.58
N LEU A 126 0.94 8.52 3.40
CA LEU A 126 2.22 8.64 4.11
C LEU A 126 3.20 9.53 3.34
N PRO A 127 4.14 10.19 4.04
CA PRO A 127 5.26 10.85 3.39
C PRO A 127 6.14 9.84 2.63
N PRO A 128 6.97 10.29 1.67
CA PRO A 128 7.76 9.40 0.82
C PRO A 128 8.63 8.39 1.59
N GLU A 129 9.24 8.81 2.69
CA GLU A 129 10.19 8.04 3.48
C GLU A 129 9.54 6.86 4.21
N GLU A 130 8.22 6.92 4.40
CA GLU A 130 7.44 5.91 5.10
C GLU A 130 6.57 5.06 4.15
N SER A 131 6.44 5.46 2.89
CA SER A 131 5.54 4.79 1.94
C SER A 131 6.12 3.47 1.43
N SER A 132 5.41 2.37 1.68
CA SER A 132 5.75 1.06 1.11
C SER A 132 5.64 1.01 -0.41
N HIS A 133 4.86 1.89 -1.05
CA HIS A 133 4.85 2.02 -2.52
C HIS A 133 6.20 2.52 -3.04
N VAL A 134 6.83 3.47 -2.35
CA VAL A 134 8.16 3.99 -2.73
C VAL A 134 9.22 2.90 -2.60
N ARG A 135 9.08 2.01 -1.61
CA ARG A 135 9.97 0.85 -1.43
C ARG A 135 9.67 -0.31 -2.38
N GLY A 136 8.62 -0.22 -3.22
CA GLY A 136 8.21 -1.30 -4.12
C GLY A 136 7.62 -2.52 -3.39
N LEU A 137 7.16 -2.35 -2.16
CA LEU A 137 6.62 -3.41 -1.30
C LEU A 137 5.09 -3.41 -1.22
N ALA A 138 4.43 -2.37 -1.74
CA ALA A 138 2.98 -2.22 -1.67
C ALA A 138 2.28 -2.40 -3.03
N LEU A 139 1.02 -2.83 -2.94
CA LEU A 139 0.15 -3.21 -4.05
C LEU A 139 -1.26 -2.70 -3.76
N ASP A 140 -1.76 -1.77 -4.57
CA ASP A 140 -3.18 -1.39 -4.56
C ASP A 140 -3.94 -2.27 -5.56
N VAL A 141 -4.64 -3.27 -5.04
CA VAL A 141 -5.19 -4.40 -5.79
C VAL A 141 -6.60 -4.11 -6.32
N ARG A 142 -6.87 -4.60 -7.53
CA ARG A 142 -8.18 -4.63 -8.20
C ARG A 142 -8.41 -5.96 -8.91
N PRO A 143 -9.66 -6.30 -9.28
CA PRO A 143 -10.90 -5.71 -8.75
C PRO A 143 -11.11 -6.10 -7.28
N THR A 144 -12.22 -5.68 -6.69
CA THR A 144 -12.59 -5.98 -5.29
C THR A 144 -12.57 -7.48 -5.01
N GLU A 145 -13.00 -8.31 -5.95
CA GLU A 145 -12.99 -9.77 -5.82
C GLU A 145 -11.55 -10.31 -5.74
N GLY A 146 -10.62 -9.70 -6.46
CA GLY A 146 -9.20 -10.04 -6.42
C GLY A 146 -8.56 -9.67 -5.07
N ALA A 147 -8.85 -8.48 -4.56
CA ALA A 147 -8.45 -8.08 -3.21
C ALA A 147 -9.04 -9.00 -2.13
N ARG A 148 -10.33 -9.37 -2.24
CA ARG A 148 -10.95 -10.35 -1.32
C ARG A 148 -10.29 -11.72 -1.37
N TRP A 149 -9.80 -12.15 -2.53
CA TRP A 149 -9.07 -13.41 -2.63
C TRP A 149 -7.70 -13.33 -1.94
N LEU A 150 -6.98 -12.21 -2.09
CA LEU A 150 -5.71 -11.99 -1.38
C LEU A 150 -5.91 -11.84 0.12
N GLU A 151 -7.00 -11.24 0.58
CA GLU A 151 -7.31 -11.18 2.02
C GLU A 151 -7.41 -12.59 2.63
N ARG A 152 -7.97 -13.56 1.89
CA ARG A 152 -8.12 -14.94 2.38
C ARG A 152 -6.90 -15.83 2.18
N HIS A 153 -6.16 -15.62 1.10
CA HIS A 153 -5.10 -16.56 0.67
C HIS A 153 -3.72 -15.91 0.53
N GLY A 154 -3.60 -14.60 0.69
CA GLY A 154 -2.38 -13.84 0.42
C GLY A 154 -1.24 -14.16 1.37
N GLY A 155 -1.55 -14.54 2.62
CA GLY A 155 -0.54 -14.85 3.64
C GLY A 155 0.45 -15.94 3.22
N ARG A 156 0.01 -16.95 2.45
CA ARG A 156 0.91 -18.01 1.93
C ARG A 156 1.95 -17.51 0.92
N TYR A 157 1.75 -16.30 0.39
CA TYR A 157 2.69 -15.62 -0.52
C TYR A 157 3.38 -14.43 0.17
N GLY A 158 3.16 -14.22 1.46
CA GLY A 158 3.65 -13.04 2.17
C GLY A 158 2.91 -11.75 1.82
N LEU A 159 1.72 -11.81 1.21
CA LEU A 159 0.92 -10.65 0.83
C LEU A 159 -0.18 -10.41 1.85
N TYR A 160 -0.07 -9.32 2.61
CA TYR A 160 -0.99 -9.01 3.70
C TYR A 160 -1.64 -7.66 3.51
N ARG A 161 -2.94 -7.57 3.79
CA ARG A 161 -3.62 -6.28 3.88
C ARG A 161 -3.24 -5.62 5.19
N VAL A 162 -2.54 -4.49 5.13
CA VAL A 162 -1.98 -3.85 6.34
C VAL A 162 -2.97 -2.89 7.00
N TYR A 163 -3.84 -2.23 6.23
CA TYR A 163 -4.72 -1.18 6.73
C TYR A 163 -6.21 -1.57 6.69
N GLY A 164 -6.91 -1.38 7.80
CA GLY A 164 -8.32 -1.71 7.99
C GLY A 164 -9.29 -0.81 7.23
N ASN A 165 -8.89 0.43 6.93
CA ASN A 165 -9.65 1.37 6.10
C ASN A 165 -9.39 1.21 4.59
N GLU A 166 -8.36 0.46 4.17
CA GLU A 166 -7.97 0.31 2.77
C GLU A 166 -8.08 -1.16 2.36
N TRP A 167 -9.24 -1.56 1.82
CA TRP A 167 -9.50 -2.95 1.42
C TRP A 167 -8.67 -3.39 0.21
N TRP A 168 -8.17 -2.42 -0.56
CA TRP A 168 -7.36 -2.65 -1.75
C TRP A 168 -5.86 -2.73 -1.46
N HIS A 169 -5.39 -2.25 -0.30
CA HIS A 169 -3.95 -2.07 -0.04
C HIS A 169 -3.31 -3.30 0.60
N PHE A 170 -2.36 -3.91 -0.10
CA PHE A 170 -1.58 -5.05 0.36
C PHE A 170 -0.10 -4.72 0.36
N GLU A 171 0.64 -5.32 1.28
CA GLU A 171 2.10 -5.22 1.31
C GLU A 171 2.73 -6.62 1.39
N TYR A 172 3.91 -6.75 0.77
CA TYR A 172 4.76 -7.91 0.97
C TYR A 172 5.46 -7.83 2.34
N ARG A 173 5.29 -8.86 3.16
CA ARG A 173 5.91 -9.02 4.49
C ARG A 173 6.33 -10.48 4.68
N THR A 174 7.47 -10.70 5.33
CA THR A 174 7.97 -12.05 5.66
C THR A 174 7.22 -12.71 6.82
N ALA A 175 6.48 -11.91 7.60
CA ALA A 175 5.63 -12.36 8.68
C ALA A 175 4.31 -11.58 8.67
N GLU A 176 3.24 -12.19 9.19
CA GLU A 176 1.92 -11.57 9.27
C GLU A 176 1.96 -10.33 10.17
N PRO A 177 1.63 -9.12 9.63
CA PRO A 177 1.63 -7.91 10.42
C PRO A 177 0.33 -7.78 11.23
N VAL A 178 0.39 -7.02 12.33
CA VAL A 178 -0.83 -6.55 13.00
C VAL A 178 -1.54 -5.57 12.08
N ARG A 179 -2.83 -5.82 11.80
CA ARG A 179 -3.66 -4.91 11.00
C ARG A 179 -3.84 -3.58 11.73
N LEU A 180 -3.43 -2.50 11.08
CA LEU A 180 -3.57 -1.14 11.58
C LEU A 180 -4.89 -0.54 11.09
N PRO A 181 -5.52 0.41 11.82
CA PRO A 181 -6.76 1.03 11.36
C PRO A 181 -6.58 1.91 10.12
N HIS A 182 -5.40 2.52 9.94
CA HIS A 182 -5.03 3.38 8.80
C HIS A 182 -3.51 3.59 8.70
N PRO A 183 -2.98 4.14 7.60
CA PRO A 183 -1.54 4.31 7.38
C PRO A 183 -0.78 5.02 8.49
N GLY A 184 -1.29 6.15 8.97
CA GLY A 184 -0.66 6.93 10.03
C GLY A 184 -0.83 6.38 11.45
N ALA A 185 -1.36 5.17 11.63
CA ALA A 185 -1.52 4.58 12.97
C ALA A 185 -0.25 3.86 13.38
N ALA A 186 0.20 4.05 14.62
CA ALA A 186 1.25 3.23 15.21
C ALA A 186 0.64 1.93 15.78
N ALA A 187 1.37 0.81 15.65
CA ALA A 187 1.03 -0.39 16.38
C ALA A 187 1.10 -0.09 17.89
N ARG A 188 0.04 -0.41 18.64
CA ARG A 188 0.10 -0.32 20.10
C ARG A 188 1.11 -1.37 20.60
N PRO A 189 2.02 -1.02 21.53
CA PRO A 189 2.85 -2.03 22.18
C PRO A 189 1.94 -3.11 22.79
N SER A 190 2.23 -4.38 22.54
CA SER A 190 1.49 -5.48 23.15
C SER A 190 1.65 -5.43 24.67
N GLU A 191 0.57 -5.66 25.43
CA GLU A 191 0.57 -5.65 26.91
C GLU A 191 1.56 -6.65 27.54
N ARG A 192 2.10 -7.62 26.77
CA ARG A 192 3.13 -8.56 27.23
C ARG A 192 4.52 -7.93 27.45
N GLY A 193 4.73 -6.68 27.08
CA GLY A 193 5.97 -5.92 27.32
C GLY A 193 5.89 -4.89 28.46
N ALA A 194 4.74 -4.76 29.14
CA ALA A 194 4.49 -3.71 30.12
C ALA A 194 5.08 -3.97 31.52
N ALA A 195 5.99 -4.94 31.68
CA ALA A 195 6.66 -5.22 32.95
C ALA A 195 7.94 -4.39 33.16
N TYR A 196 8.45 -3.69 32.13
CA TYR A 196 9.59 -2.78 32.25
C TYR A 196 9.32 -1.50 31.45
N GLY A 197 8.47 -0.62 32.00
CA GLY A 197 8.23 0.70 31.45
C GLY A 197 9.35 1.68 31.87
N PRO A 198 10.00 2.40 30.95
CA PRO A 198 10.82 3.55 31.34
C PRO A 198 9.91 4.73 31.75
N CYS A 199 10.27 5.40 32.84
CA CYS A 199 9.67 6.65 33.28
C CYS A 199 9.59 7.65 32.11
N ARG A 200 8.39 8.19 31.86
CA ARG A 200 8.22 9.40 31.04
C ARG A 200 8.88 10.58 31.75
N VAL A 201 9.95 11.11 31.17
CA VAL A 201 10.38 12.50 31.42
C VAL A 201 9.78 13.36 30.31
N HIS A 202 9.23 14.51 30.71
CA HIS A 202 8.43 15.46 29.95
C HIS A 202 9.07 15.99 28.65
N GLY A 203 8.18 16.43 27.74
CA GLY A 203 8.24 17.76 27.14
C GLY A 203 9.20 17.97 25.97
N ASP A 204 8.60 18.18 24.80
CA ASP A 204 9.09 19.05 23.71
C ASP A 204 10.23 18.50 22.83
N GLU A 205 9.87 18.00 21.63
CA GLU A 205 10.78 17.58 20.55
C GLU A 205 11.54 18.78 19.94
N PRO A 206 12.79 18.63 19.41
CA PRO A 206 12.96 18.12 18.03
C PRO A 206 14.29 17.38 17.72
N TRP A 207 14.19 16.35 16.88
CA TRP A 207 15.19 15.81 15.94
C TRP A 207 16.65 16.28 16.08
N HIS A 208 17.47 15.52 16.81
CA HIS A 208 18.84 15.10 16.45
C HIS A 208 19.36 14.17 17.56
N GLY A 209 19.86 12.99 17.19
CA GLY A 209 20.37 11.99 18.15
C GLY A 209 21.49 11.16 17.54
N GLU A 210 22.65 11.78 17.40
CA GLU A 210 23.89 11.07 17.07
C GLU A 210 24.37 10.33 18.33
N ARG A 211 24.59 9.02 18.25
CA ARG A 211 24.99 8.19 19.39
C ARG A 211 26.50 8.29 19.62
N ARG A 212 26.93 8.89 20.74
CA ARG A 212 28.25 8.63 21.33
C ARG A 212 28.11 7.61 22.48
N PRO A 213 28.91 6.54 22.51
CA PRO A 213 28.88 5.60 23.62
C PRO A 213 29.82 6.02 24.76
N GLY A 214 29.29 5.94 25.98
CA GLY A 214 30.09 5.73 27.19
C GLY A 214 30.16 6.92 28.15
N THR A 215 29.32 6.91 29.17
CA THR A 215 29.70 7.24 30.56
C THR A 215 28.67 6.66 31.53
N THR A 216 29.12 5.71 32.35
CA THR A 216 28.49 5.25 33.58
C THR A 216 28.84 6.18 34.73
N GLY A 217 27.90 6.39 35.66
CA GLY A 217 28.20 6.87 37.01
C GLY A 217 27.91 8.35 37.21
N GLY A 218 27.09 8.62 38.22
CA GLY A 218 26.56 9.94 38.51
C GLY A 218 27.60 10.89 39.08
N ASP A 219 27.43 12.16 38.72
CA ASP A 219 27.58 13.30 39.62
C ASP A 219 26.94 14.52 38.94
N ARG A 220 26.13 15.25 39.70
CA ARG A 220 25.36 16.41 39.24
C ARG A 220 26.21 17.67 39.49
N PRO A 221 26.56 18.47 38.47
CA PRO A 221 27.16 19.77 38.72
C PRO A 221 26.07 20.82 39.03
N PRO A 222 26.39 21.85 39.84
CA PRO A 222 25.44 22.90 40.21
C PRO A 222 25.20 23.89 39.07
N MET A 223 24.04 24.56 39.14
CA MET A 223 23.62 25.62 38.21
C MET A 223 24.50 26.88 38.36
N GLY A 224 25.02 27.38 37.24
CA GLY A 224 25.41 28.79 37.08
C GLY A 224 26.45 29.04 35.99
N ALA A 225 26.05 29.66 34.87
CA ALA A 225 26.58 30.94 34.38
C ALA A 225 26.06 31.27 32.96
N ASP A 226 25.83 32.56 32.77
CA ASP A 226 25.43 33.32 31.58
C ASP A 226 26.31 33.05 30.33
N PRO A 227 25.75 32.80 29.13
CA PRO A 227 26.51 32.47 27.91
C PRO A 227 27.29 33.63 27.27
N ALA A 228 27.32 34.82 27.86
CA ALA A 228 27.99 36.00 27.27
C ALA A 228 29.52 36.09 27.51
N ALA A 229 30.20 35.07 28.03
CA ALA A 229 31.61 35.16 28.45
C ALA A 229 32.55 34.03 27.96
N ASP A 230 32.33 33.45 26.76
CA ASP A 230 33.32 32.54 26.15
C ASP A 230 34.31 33.29 25.22
N PRO A 231 35.62 33.35 25.54
CA PRO A 231 36.63 34.00 24.70
C PRO A 231 37.03 33.22 23.44
N ARG A 232 36.33 32.13 23.04
CA ARG A 232 36.67 31.32 21.85
C ARG A 232 35.90 31.65 20.56
N THR A 233 35.06 32.69 20.54
CA THR A 233 34.32 33.14 19.33
C THR A 233 34.89 34.40 18.67
N GLN A 234 36.18 34.70 18.82
CA GLN A 234 36.84 35.71 17.99
C GLN A 234 38.06 35.11 17.29
N ALA A 235 37.84 34.61 16.08
CA ALA A 235 38.80 34.53 14.96
C ALA A 235 38.04 34.13 13.69
#